data_AF-L9ZT46-F1
#
_entry.id   AF-L9ZT46-F1
#
_cell.length_a   1.000
_cell.length_b   1.000
_cell.length_c   1.000
_cell.angle_alpha   90.00
_cell.angle_beta   90.00
_cell.angle_gamma   90.00
#
_symmetry.space_group_name_H-M   'P 1'
#
loop_
_entity.id
_entity.type
_entity.pdbx_description
1 polymer ?
#
loop_
_entity_poly.entity_id
_entity_poly.type
_entity_poly.pdbx_seq_one_letter_code
_entity_poly.pdbx_strand_id
1 'polypeptide(L)'
;MARKDHYYNKAKQEGYRSRAAYKLKQLDELENVLSRGDTVVDLGAAPGGWLEVAAEAVGPDGQVIGVDLQRIKDIEGHDTIETIRGDMTEERTRDRVIDAAGGEVDAVLSDMAPNMSGEYSLDQARSLHLARQAFETALELLDTDGDFVVKIFEGPDVDEFRADVEEEFQYVRATSPKASRDESSELYFIGKGRLTASVRPGDELEVEITDVGNEGDGIASVDGYRLFVPAAETGDVVTVRVEDVKPNFGFAQRIDRD
;
A
#
# COMPACT_ATOMS: atom_id res chain seq x y z
N MET A 1 18.30 -26.65 -4.93
CA MET A 1 19.16 -26.24 -3.79
C MET A 1 19.97 -24.94 -4.03
N ALA A 2 20.11 -24.40 -5.24
CA ALA A 2 21.07 -23.30 -5.51
C ALA A 2 20.60 -21.85 -5.23
N ARG A 3 19.28 -21.56 -5.28
CA ARG A 3 18.74 -20.18 -5.19
C ARG A 3 18.45 -19.70 -3.75
N LYS A 4 18.03 -20.63 -2.87
CA LYS A 4 17.76 -20.37 -1.44
C LYS A 4 19.03 -19.90 -0.71
N ASP A 5 20.17 -20.50 -1.05
CA ASP A 5 21.47 -20.15 -0.48
C ASP A 5 22.02 -18.86 -1.08
N HIS A 6 21.72 -18.53 -2.34
CA HIS A 6 22.23 -17.30 -2.98
C HIS A 6 21.80 -16.04 -2.22
N TYR A 7 20.50 -15.78 -2.06
CA TYR A 7 20.02 -14.55 -1.41
C TYR A 7 20.28 -14.53 0.10
N TYR A 8 20.32 -15.69 0.74
CA TYR A 8 20.75 -15.78 2.14
C TYR A 8 22.22 -15.39 2.30
N ASN A 9 23.11 -15.94 1.47
CA ASN A 9 24.53 -15.61 1.49
C ASN A 9 24.78 -14.17 1.06
N LYS A 10 24.00 -13.65 0.10
CA LYS A 10 24.11 -12.26 -0.35
C LYS A 10 23.68 -11.29 0.76
N ALA A 11 22.58 -11.57 1.46
CA ALA A 11 22.11 -10.76 2.58
C ALA A 11 23.17 -10.70 3.68
N LYS A 12 23.72 -11.86 4.03
CA LYS A 12 24.80 -11.94 5.02
C LYS A 12 26.08 -11.19 4.60
N GLN A 13 26.42 -11.19 3.32
CA GLN A 13 27.57 -10.45 2.78
C GLN A 13 27.35 -8.93 2.81
N GLU A 14 26.13 -8.49 2.53
CA GLU A 14 25.74 -7.07 2.51
C GLU A 14 25.29 -6.56 3.88
N GLY A 15 25.24 -7.42 4.90
CA GLY A 15 24.92 -7.03 6.28
C GLY A 15 23.43 -7.09 6.65
N TYR A 16 22.54 -7.44 5.72
CA TYR A 16 21.10 -7.56 6.00
C TYR A 16 20.77 -8.72 6.93
N ARG A 17 19.80 -8.50 7.81
CA ARG A 17 19.30 -9.49 8.78
C ARG A 17 18.61 -10.68 8.16
N SER A 18 18.04 -10.49 6.98
CA SER A 18 17.31 -11.55 6.30
C SER A 18 17.38 -11.41 4.79
N ARG A 19 17.19 -12.54 4.10
CA ARG A 19 17.03 -12.55 2.65
C ARG A 19 15.76 -11.83 2.18
N ALA A 20 14.80 -11.56 3.09
CA ALA A 20 13.57 -10.87 2.75
C ALA A 20 13.86 -9.42 2.32
N ALA A 21 14.97 -8.82 2.77
CA ALA A 21 15.48 -7.55 2.26
C ALA A 21 15.51 -7.50 0.73
N TYR A 22 15.95 -8.56 0.05
CA TYR A 22 15.95 -8.58 -1.42
C TYR A 22 14.58 -8.67 -2.06
N LYS A 23 13.57 -9.15 -1.32
CA LYS A 23 12.20 -9.12 -1.83
C LYS A 23 11.73 -7.67 -1.90
N LEU A 24 11.86 -6.92 -0.80
CA LEU A 24 11.47 -5.51 -0.78
C LEU A 24 12.26 -4.71 -1.80
N LYS A 25 13.60 -4.88 -1.89
CA LYS A 25 14.41 -4.23 -2.94
C LYS A 25 13.90 -4.52 -4.36
N GLN A 26 13.41 -5.74 -4.62
CA GLN A 26 12.89 -6.12 -5.93
C GLN A 26 11.49 -5.57 -6.20
N LEU A 27 10.65 -5.45 -5.17
CA LEU A 27 9.33 -4.85 -5.25
C LEU A 27 9.45 -3.34 -5.47
N ASP A 28 10.38 -2.71 -4.74
CA ASP A 28 10.71 -1.30 -4.87
C ASP A 28 11.36 -0.97 -6.23
N GLU A 29 12.31 -1.77 -6.71
CA GLU A 29 12.86 -1.62 -8.07
C GLU A 29 11.77 -1.73 -9.16
N LEU A 30 10.69 -2.47 -8.88
CA LEU A 30 9.60 -2.70 -9.84
C LEU A 30 8.62 -1.53 -9.91
N GLU A 31 8.24 -0.95 -8.77
CA GLU A 31 7.12 -0.01 -8.66
C GLU A 31 7.45 1.29 -7.90
N ASN A 32 8.69 1.47 -7.43
CA ASN A 32 9.15 2.61 -6.62
C ASN A 32 8.17 2.91 -5.49
N VAL A 33 8.08 1.97 -4.54
CA VAL A 33 7.15 2.06 -3.40
C VAL A 33 7.76 2.79 -2.21
N LEU A 34 9.06 3.10 -2.26
CA LEU A 34 9.78 3.83 -1.21
C LEU A 34 10.50 5.02 -1.81
N SER A 35 10.32 6.18 -1.18
CA SER A 35 10.94 7.44 -1.53
C SER A 35 11.60 8.08 -0.32
N ARG A 36 12.47 9.06 -0.59
CA ARG A 36 13.22 9.76 0.44
C ARG A 36 12.30 10.67 1.23
N GLY A 37 12.31 10.55 2.56
CA GLY A 37 11.46 11.32 3.46
C GLY A 37 10.15 10.63 3.84
N ASP A 38 9.85 9.47 3.25
CA ASP A 38 8.58 8.78 3.51
C ASP A 38 8.45 8.32 4.97
N THR A 39 7.20 8.28 5.43
CA THR A 39 6.76 7.54 6.60
C THR A 39 6.25 6.17 6.16
N VAL A 40 6.92 5.11 6.61
CA VAL A 40 6.67 3.72 6.18
C VAL A 40 6.30 2.85 7.35
N VAL A 41 5.23 2.06 7.22
CA VAL A 41 4.82 1.07 8.23
C VAL A 41 5.03 -0.34 7.68
N ASP A 42 5.78 -1.18 8.40
CA ASP A 42 6.10 -2.56 8.02
C ASP A 42 5.45 -3.56 8.99
N LEU A 43 4.46 -4.29 8.49
CA LEU A 43 3.65 -5.28 9.22
C LEU A 43 4.26 -6.68 9.09
N GLY A 44 4.53 -7.34 10.22
CA GLY A 44 5.23 -8.63 10.22
C GLY A 44 6.74 -8.45 10.00
N ALA A 45 7.30 -7.40 10.59
CA ALA A 45 8.63 -6.91 10.28
C ALA A 45 9.79 -7.80 10.77
N ALA A 46 9.57 -8.78 11.66
CA ALA A 46 10.68 -9.57 12.20
C ALA A 46 11.32 -10.46 11.12
N PRO A 47 12.67 -10.53 11.04
CA PRO A 47 13.65 -10.03 12.00
C PRO A 47 14.16 -8.59 11.76
N GLY A 48 13.60 -7.87 10.79
CA GLY A 48 13.91 -6.47 10.47
C GLY A 48 14.54 -6.25 9.09
N GLY A 49 14.50 -7.23 8.19
CA GLY A 49 15.14 -7.09 6.88
C GLY A 49 14.44 -6.11 5.93
N TRP A 50 13.13 -5.94 6.05
CA TRP A 50 12.38 -4.91 5.32
C TRP A 50 12.59 -3.53 5.95
N LEU A 51 12.59 -3.45 7.29
CA LEU A 51 12.97 -2.24 8.03
C LEU A 51 14.33 -1.67 7.61
N GLU A 52 15.36 -2.51 7.45
CA GLU A 52 16.69 -2.06 7.00
C GLU A 52 16.61 -1.42 5.61
N VAL A 53 15.91 -2.05 4.67
CA VAL A 53 15.76 -1.55 3.29
C VAL A 53 14.92 -0.27 3.25
N ALA A 54 13.83 -0.22 4.01
CA ALA A 54 12.99 0.97 4.11
C ALA A 54 13.77 2.14 4.72
N ALA A 55 14.50 1.92 5.81
CA ALA A 55 15.28 2.98 6.45
C ALA A 55 16.42 3.50 5.56
N GLU A 56 17.04 2.63 4.75
CA GLU A 56 17.99 3.06 3.71
C GLU A 56 17.34 3.94 2.63
N ALA A 57 16.13 3.60 2.19
CA ALA A 57 15.41 4.31 1.13
C ALA A 57 14.89 5.68 1.61
N VAL A 58 14.22 5.72 2.76
CA VAL A 58 13.63 6.97 3.28
C VAL A 58 14.69 7.94 3.80
N GLY A 59 15.83 7.42 4.27
CA GLY A 59 16.93 8.23 4.77
C GLY A 59 16.61 8.92 6.10
N PRO A 60 17.42 9.92 6.51
CA PRO A 60 17.37 10.49 7.86
C PRO A 60 16.16 11.39 8.13
N ASP A 61 15.48 11.83 7.08
CA ASP A 61 14.32 12.74 7.16
C ASP A 61 12.99 11.98 7.13
N GLY A 62 13.02 10.65 6.91
CA GLY A 62 11.84 9.80 6.93
C GLY A 62 11.68 9.03 8.24
N GLN A 63 10.66 8.17 8.29
CA GLN A 63 10.32 7.38 9.47
C GLN A 63 9.93 5.96 9.06
N VAL A 64 10.37 4.96 9.82
CA VAL A 64 10.01 3.56 9.58
C VAL A 64 9.48 2.93 10.86
N ILE A 65 8.27 2.41 10.84
CA ILE A 65 7.61 1.78 11.99
C ILE A 65 7.42 0.30 11.69
N GLY A 66 8.15 -0.55 12.40
CA GLY A 66 8.03 -2.00 12.28
C GLY A 66 7.18 -2.60 13.39
N VAL A 67 6.25 -3.48 13.03
CA VAL A 67 5.44 -4.21 14.01
C VAL A 67 5.51 -5.72 13.81
N ASP A 68 5.72 -6.46 14.89
CA ASP A 68 5.74 -7.93 14.87
C ASP A 68 5.39 -8.54 16.23
N LEU A 69 4.92 -9.79 16.22
CA LEU A 69 4.73 -10.62 17.42
C LEU A 69 6.05 -10.86 18.17
N GLN A 70 7.12 -11.03 17.40
CA GLN A 70 8.47 -11.29 17.87
C GLN A 70 9.17 -9.99 18.22
N ARG A 71 10.08 -10.06 19.20
CA ARG A 71 10.97 -8.92 19.49
C ARG A 71 11.95 -8.75 18.33
N ILE A 72 11.91 -7.59 17.68
CA ILE A 72 12.94 -7.14 16.75
C ILE A 72 14.09 -6.57 17.59
N LYS A 73 15.34 -6.94 17.28
CA LYS A 73 16.50 -6.36 17.95
C LYS A 73 16.76 -4.98 17.36
N ASP A 74 17.28 -4.05 18.16
CA ASP A 74 17.64 -2.70 17.70
C ASP A 74 18.52 -2.77 16.45
N ILE A 75 18.19 -1.99 15.42
CA ILE A 75 18.89 -1.96 14.13
C ILE A 75 19.93 -0.83 14.19
N GLU A 76 21.18 -1.21 14.42
CA GLU A 76 22.29 -0.26 14.57
C GLU A 76 22.46 0.60 13.29
N GLY A 77 22.60 1.92 13.47
CA GLY A 77 22.81 2.86 12.36
C GLY A 77 21.54 3.38 11.69
N HIS A 78 20.36 3.01 12.18
CA HIS A 78 19.06 3.43 11.65
C HIS A 78 18.20 4.06 12.75
N ASP A 79 18.44 5.35 13.01
CA ASP A 79 17.74 6.12 14.06
C ASP A 79 16.27 6.44 13.69
N THR A 80 15.89 6.24 12.43
CA THR A 80 14.53 6.46 11.91
C THR A 80 13.59 5.28 12.14
N ILE A 81 14.09 4.17 12.69
CA ILE A 81 13.30 2.96 12.93
C ILE A 81 12.72 2.97 14.35
N GLU A 82 11.40 2.93 14.44
CA GLU A 82 10.66 2.56 15.64
C GLU A 82 10.16 1.11 15.52
N THR A 83 10.20 0.34 16.61
CA THR A 83 9.65 -1.04 16.61
C THR A 83 8.61 -1.24 17.69
N ILE A 84 7.48 -1.79 17.28
CA ILE A 84 6.36 -2.14 18.13
C ILE A 84 6.26 -3.66 18.19
N ARG A 85 6.25 -4.19 19.42
CA ARG A 85 5.87 -5.60 19.62
C ARG A 85 4.38 -5.69 19.88
N GLY A 86 3.68 -6.49 19.07
CA GLY A 86 2.23 -6.69 19.19
C GLY A 86 1.69 -7.65 18.13
N ASP A 87 0.44 -8.06 18.32
CA ASP A 87 -0.32 -8.83 17.34
C ASP A 87 -1.17 -7.87 16.50
N MET A 88 -0.96 -7.84 15.18
CA MET A 88 -1.72 -6.96 14.27
C MET A 88 -3.20 -7.34 14.15
N THR A 89 -3.60 -8.51 14.64
CA THR A 89 -5.02 -8.89 14.75
C THR A 89 -5.70 -8.27 15.99
N GLU A 90 -4.94 -7.66 16.89
CA GLU A 90 -5.45 -6.95 18.07
C GLU A 90 -5.56 -5.44 17.80
N GLU A 91 -6.75 -4.87 18.06
CA GLU A 91 -7.05 -3.44 17.93
C GLU A 91 -6.02 -2.55 18.65
N ARG A 92 -5.66 -2.90 19.88
CA ARG A 92 -4.65 -2.17 20.66
C ARG A 92 -3.29 -2.08 19.97
N THR A 93 -2.89 -3.08 19.18
CA THR A 93 -1.63 -3.03 18.44
C THR A 93 -1.75 -2.05 17.27
N ARG A 94 -2.88 -2.09 16.56
CA ARG A 94 -3.16 -1.15 15.46
C ARG A 94 -3.16 0.30 15.95
N ASP A 95 -3.83 0.58 17.07
CA ASP A 95 -3.85 1.92 17.69
C ASP A 95 -2.43 2.44 17.96
N ARG A 96 -1.55 1.58 18.48
CA ARG A 96 -0.15 1.96 18.75
C ARG A 96 0.65 2.23 17.48
N VAL A 97 0.35 1.53 16.39
CA VAL A 97 0.99 1.77 15.09
C VAL A 97 0.52 3.10 14.52
N ILE A 98 -0.78 3.40 14.61
CA ILE A 98 -1.38 4.67 14.21
C ILE A 98 -0.79 5.83 15.03
N ASP A 99 -0.73 5.68 16.35
CA ASP A 99 -0.13 6.68 17.25
C ASP A 99 1.35 6.93 16.93
N ALA A 100 2.11 5.88 16.60
CA ALA A 100 3.53 5.99 16.24
C ALA A 100 3.74 6.63 14.86
N ALA A 101 2.84 6.39 13.90
CA ALA A 101 2.86 7.06 12.61
C ALA A 101 2.67 8.57 12.77
N GLY A 102 1.76 9.00 13.65
CA GLY A 102 1.65 10.40 14.09
C GLY A 102 1.33 11.42 12.98
N GLY A 103 0.97 10.95 11.78
CA GLY A 103 0.78 11.76 10.58
C GLY A 103 0.48 10.92 9.35
N GLU A 104 0.63 11.52 8.17
CA GLU A 104 0.42 10.90 6.86
C GLU A 104 1.43 9.75 6.66
N VAL A 105 0.93 8.56 6.31
CA VAL A 105 1.77 7.40 5.96
C VAL A 105 1.82 7.27 4.43
N ASP A 106 3.03 7.21 3.89
CA ASP A 106 3.26 7.14 2.45
C ASP A 106 3.25 5.69 1.95
N ALA A 107 3.69 4.73 2.78
CA ALA A 107 3.68 3.33 2.41
C ALA A 107 3.36 2.38 3.58
N VAL A 108 2.48 1.41 3.32
CA VAL A 108 2.23 0.28 4.23
C VAL A 108 2.70 -1.01 3.57
N LEU A 109 3.64 -1.69 4.21
CA LEU A 109 4.26 -2.93 3.77
C LEU A 109 3.80 -4.08 4.66
N SER A 110 3.63 -5.28 4.10
CA SER A 110 3.31 -6.47 4.88
C SER A 110 3.98 -7.73 4.31
N ASP A 111 4.93 -8.28 5.08
CA ASP A 111 5.50 -9.62 4.88
C ASP A 111 4.95 -10.60 5.96
N MET A 112 3.76 -10.33 6.52
CA MET A 112 3.11 -11.22 7.47
C MET A 112 2.84 -12.61 6.86
N ALA A 113 3.15 -13.67 7.61
CA ALA A 113 2.82 -15.03 7.24
C ALA A 113 2.25 -15.79 8.43
N PRO A 114 1.28 -16.70 8.21
CA PRO A 114 0.77 -17.53 9.29
C PRO A 114 1.78 -18.61 9.66
N ASN A 115 1.58 -19.20 10.84
CA ASN A 115 2.24 -20.46 11.17
C ASN A 115 1.72 -21.56 10.24
N MET A 116 2.62 -22.11 9.42
CA MET A 116 2.29 -23.17 8.47
C MET A 116 1.84 -24.43 9.20
N SER A 117 0.61 -24.85 8.94
CA SER A 117 0.02 -26.09 9.45
C SER A 117 0.42 -27.30 8.60
N GLY A 118 0.78 -27.06 7.33
CA GLY A 118 0.99 -28.10 6.32
C GLY A 118 -0.29 -28.51 5.60
N GLU A 119 -1.45 -27.99 6.02
CA GLU A 119 -2.71 -28.10 5.29
C GLU A 119 -2.87 -26.86 4.39
N TYR A 120 -2.72 -27.07 3.09
CA TYR A 120 -2.59 -25.98 2.10
C TYR A 120 -3.78 -25.01 2.12
N SER A 121 -5.01 -25.53 2.16
CA SER A 121 -6.22 -24.71 2.21
C SER A 121 -6.31 -23.85 3.47
N LEU A 122 -5.94 -24.42 4.62
CA LEU A 122 -5.94 -23.69 5.89
C LEU A 122 -4.85 -22.62 5.91
N ASP A 123 -3.66 -22.92 5.38
CA ASP A 123 -2.55 -21.98 5.31
C ASP A 123 -2.86 -20.82 4.34
N GLN A 124 -3.53 -21.07 3.22
CA GLN A 124 -4.04 -20.05 2.31
C GLN A 124 -5.07 -19.13 2.99
N ALA A 125 -6.09 -19.71 3.64
CA ALA A 125 -7.12 -18.95 4.32
C ALA A 125 -6.55 -18.04 5.42
N ARG A 126 -5.57 -18.55 6.18
CA ARG A 126 -4.86 -17.76 7.19
C ARG A 126 -3.99 -16.66 6.58
N SER A 127 -3.34 -16.93 5.45
CA SER A 127 -2.57 -15.91 4.73
C SER A 127 -3.48 -14.79 4.22
N LEU A 128 -4.64 -15.14 3.65
CA LEU A 128 -5.62 -14.16 3.20
C LEU A 128 -6.15 -13.32 4.36
N HIS A 129 -6.44 -13.94 5.51
CA HIS A 129 -6.87 -13.20 6.70
C HIS A 129 -5.83 -12.15 7.13
N LEU A 130 -4.55 -12.51 7.18
CA LEU A 130 -3.47 -11.56 7.48
C LEU A 130 -3.33 -10.46 6.42
N ALA A 131 -3.51 -10.81 5.14
CA ALA A 131 -3.49 -9.83 4.06
C ALA A 131 -4.66 -8.84 4.16
N ARG A 132 -5.86 -9.29 4.52
CA ARG A 132 -7.02 -8.42 4.79
C ARG A 132 -6.79 -7.52 5.99
N GLN A 133 -6.21 -8.02 7.08
CA GLN A 133 -5.85 -7.17 8.24
C GLN A 133 -4.81 -6.10 7.88
N ALA A 134 -3.82 -6.45 7.04
CA ALA A 134 -2.86 -5.48 6.53
C ALA A 134 -3.53 -4.43 5.65
N PHE A 135 -4.46 -4.84 4.79
CA PHE A 135 -5.22 -3.94 3.92
C PHE A 135 -6.09 -2.99 4.74
N GLU A 136 -6.88 -3.49 5.70
CA GLU A 136 -7.67 -2.66 6.62
C GLU A 136 -6.80 -1.61 7.33
N THR A 137 -5.65 -2.05 7.86
CA THR A 137 -4.68 -1.14 8.50
C THR A 137 -4.14 -0.10 7.51
N ALA A 138 -3.85 -0.50 6.27
CA ALA A 138 -3.42 0.42 5.22
C ALA A 138 -4.52 1.42 4.86
N LEU A 139 -5.79 1.01 4.89
CA LEU A 139 -6.89 1.91 4.58
C LEU A 139 -7.06 3.03 5.60
N GLU A 140 -6.73 2.75 6.86
CA GLU A 140 -6.77 3.70 7.98
C GLU A 140 -5.54 4.62 8.03
N LEU A 141 -4.37 4.14 7.59
CA LEU A 141 -3.10 4.86 7.70
C LEU A 141 -2.71 5.67 6.46
N LEU A 142 -2.94 5.12 5.26
CA LEU A 142 -2.49 5.74 4.02
C LEU A 142 -3.33 6.97 3.70
N ASP A 143 -2.65 8.08 3.40
CA ASP A 143 -3.28 9.21 2.72
C ASP A 143 -3.32 8.95 1.21
N THR A 144 -3.95 9.88 0.51
CA THR A 144 -3.94 10.10 -0.91
C THR A 144 -2.56 9.87 -1.51
N ASP A 145 -2.51 9.10 -2.59
CA ASP A 145 -1.28 8.75 -3.31
C ASP A 145 -0.34 7.77 -2.57
N GLY A 146 -0.68 7.35 -1.35
CA GLY A 146 0.09 6.35 -0.61
C GLY A 146 0.05 4.95 -1.24
N ASP A 147 1.06 4.14 -0.94
CA ASP A 147 1.27 2.82 -1.53
C ASP A 147 1.06 1.67 -0.54
N PHE A 148 0.62 0.53 -1.05
CA PHE A 148 0.42 -0.68 -0.25
C PHE A 148 1.09 -1.89 -0.88
N VAL A 149 1.88 -2.61 -0.08
CA VAL A 149 2.53 -3.85 -0.49
C VAL A 149 2.14 -4.96 0.47
N VAL A 150 1.57 -6.05 -0.04
CA VAL A 150 1.14 -7.17 0.81
C VAL A 150 1.51 -8.52 0.22
N LYS A 151 2.05 -9.39 1.07
CA LYS A 151 2.21 -10.80 0.76
C LYS A 151 0.89 -11.55 0.92
N ILE A 152 0.63 -12.45 -0.02
CA ILE A 152 -0.42 -13.44 0.07
C ILE A 152 0.04 -14.78 -0.52
N PHE A 153 -0.53 -15.88 -0.06
CA PHE A 153 -0.37 -17.18 -0.72
C PHE A 153 -1.46 -17.38 -1.77
N GLU A 154 -1.07 -17.77 -2.98
CA GLU A 154 -1.99 -18.08 -4.07
C GLU A 154 -3.06 -19.05 -3.60
N GLY A 155 -4.32 -18.76 -3.90
CA GLY A 155 -5.49 -19.51 -3.44
C GLY A 155 -6.77 -19.04 -4.14
N PRO A 156 -7.89 -19.74 -3.92
CA PRO A 156 -9.14 -19.50 -4.66
C PRO A 156 -9.72 -18.09 -4.45
N ASP A 157 -9.52 -17.52 -3.27
CA ASP A 157 -10.13 -16.23 -2.88
C ASP A 157 -9.18 -15.04 -3.09
N VAL A 158 -8.03 -15.26 -3.74
CA VAL A 158 -7.01 -14.23 -3.97
C VAL A 158 -7.45 -13.20 -5.01
N ASP A 159 -8.21 -13.62 -6.03
CA ASP A 159 -8.72 -12.71 -7.06
C ASP A 159 -9.80 -11.76 -6.51
N GLU A 160 -10.65 -12.23 -5.59
CA GLU A 160 -11.62 -11.39 -4.90
C GLU A 160 -10.92 -10.35 -4.04
N PHE A 161 -9.94 -10.77 -3.24
CA PHE A 161 -9.14 -9.83 -2.45
C PHE A 161 -8.39 -8.83 -3.33
N ARG A 162 -7.89 -9.25 -4.49
CA ARG A 162 -7.27 -8.32 -5.45
C ARG A 162 -8.25 -7.26 -5.94
N ALA A 163 -9.48 -7.65 -6.26
CA ALA A 163 -10.52 -6.71 -6.68
C ALA A 163 -10.79 -5.67 -5.58
N ASP A 164 -10.90 -6.09 -4.32
CA ASP A 164 -11.06 -5.17 -3.18
C ASP A 164 -9.91 -4.14 -3.10
N VAL A 165 -8.66 -4.56 -3.37
CA VAL A 165 -7.52 -3.64 -3.40
C VAL A 165 -7.57 -2.72 -4.64
N GLU A 166 -8.01 -3.24 -5.79
CA GLU A 166 -8.15 -2.44 -7.03
C GLU A 166 -9.20 -1.34 -6.93
N GLU A 167 -10.19 -1.46 -6.04
CA GLU A 167 -11.19 -0.41 -5.78
C GLU A 167 -10.61 0.79 -5.02
N GLU A 168 -9.57 0.57 -4.21
CA GLU A 168 -9.03 1.57 -3.28
C GLU A 168 -7.72 2.22 -3.76
N PHE A 169 -7.13 1.72 -4.84
CA PHE A 169 -5.85 2.18 -5.39
C PHE A 169 -5.98 2.50 -6.88
N GLN A 170 -5.15 3.42 -7.38
CA GLN A 170 -5.14 3.78 -8.80
C GLN A 170 -4.88 2.58 -9.71
N TYR A 171 -3.99 1.68 -9.29
CA TYR A 171 -3.81 0.37 -9.92
C TYR A 171 -3.18 -0.62 -8.95
N VAL A 172 -3.33 -1.92 -9.25
CA VAL A 172 -2.69 -3.01 -8.50
C VAL A 172 -1.84 -3.87 -9.42
N ARG A 173 -0.60 -4.13 -9.00
CA ARG A 173 0.30 -5.09 -9.65
C ARG A 173 0.48 -6.34 -8.80
N ALA A 174 0.27 -7.50 -9.41
CA ALA A 174 0.61 -8.80 -8.84
C ALA A 174 1.99 -9.28 -9.33
N THR A 175 2.86 -9.73 -8.42
CA THR A 175 4.20 -10.23 -8.76
C THR A 175 4.76 -11.22 -7.73
N SER A 176 5.66 -12.10 -8.16
CA SER A 176 6.44 -12.96 -7.27
C SER A 176 7.93 -12.59 -7.38
N PRO A 177 8.55 -12.02 -6.33
CA PRO A 177 9.95 -11.64 -6.34
C PRO A 177 10.89 -12.82 -6.64
N LYS A 178 11.98 -12.53 -7.34
CA LYS A 178 13.02 -13.54 -7.64
C LYS A 178 13.69 -14.09 -6.38
N ALA A 179 13.59 -13.40 -5.25
CA ALA A 179 14.09 -13.84 -3.95
C ALA A 179 13.16 -14.80 -3.19
N SER A 180 11.93 -15.00 -3.68
CA SER A 180 11.00 -16.03 -3.18
C SER A 180 11.52 -17.44 -3.47
N ARG A 181 11.08 -18.44 -2.68
CA ARG A 181 11.48 -19.84 -2.93
C ARG A 181 10.67 -20.38 -4.11
N ASP A 182 11.29 -21.18 -4.97
CA ASP A 182 10.61 -21.75 -6.14
C ASP A 182 9.45 -22.70 -5.75
N GLU A 183 9.44 -23.23 -4.51
CA GLU A 183 8.36 -24.07 -3.96
C GLU A 183 7.28 -23.26 -3.21
N SER A 184 7.42 -21.94 -3.11
CA SER A 184 6.48 -21.09 -2.38
C SER A 184 5.40 -20.60 -3.32
N SER A 185 4.13 -20.79 -2.95
CA SER A 185 2.96 -20.16 -3.58
C SER A 185 2.85 -18.67 -3.21
N GLU A 186 3.99 -17.99 -3.02
CA GLU A 186 4.06 -16.62 -2.52
C GLU A 186 3.89 -15.61 -3.66
N LEU A 187 2.88 -14.75 -3.48
CA LEU A 187 2.52 -13.65 -4.36
C LEU A 187 2.53 -12.35 -3.56
N TYR A 188 2.86 -11.25 -4.23
CA TYR A 188 2.74 -9.91 -3.68
C TYR A 188 1.80 -9.08 -4.53
N PHE A 189 0.92 -8.34 -3.86
CA PHE A 189 0.16 -7.26 -4.46
C PHE A 189 0.81 -5.93 -4.09
N ILE A 190 0.95 -5.06 -5.09
CA ILE A 190 1.42 -3.69 -4.95
C ILE A 190 0.27 -2.78 -5.42
N GLY A 191 -0.47 -2.20 -4.48
CA GLY A 191 -1.44 -1.15 -4.73
C GLY A 191 -0.72 0.19 -4.78
N LYS A 192 -0.89 0.94 -5.87
CA LYS A 192 -0.21 2.21 -6.11
C LYS A 192 -1.20 3.35 -6.11
N GLY A 193 -0.86 4.42 -5.39
CA GLY A 193 -1.63 5.65 -5.36
C GLY A 193 -3.03 5.49 -4.74
N ARG A 194 -3.12 5.47 -3.41
CA ARG A 194 -4.37 5.33 -2.67
C ARG A 194 -5.39 6.41 -3.09
N LEU A 195 -6.63 5.97 -3.28
CA LEU A 195 -7.77 6.81 -3.64
C LEU A 195 -8.61 7.15 -2.41
N THR A 196 -8.50 8.38 -1.93
CA THR A 196 -9.25 8.91 -0.77
C THR A 196 -10.39 9.85 -1.20
N ALA A 197 -10.58 10.03 -2.51
CA ALA A 197 -11.58 10.92 -3.08
C ALA A 197 -12.98 10.64 -2.51
N SER A 198 -13.79 11.69 -2.33
CA SER A 198 -15.19 11.60 -1.89
C SER A 198 -16.14 11.08 -2.98
N VAL A 199 -15.61 10.84 -4.18
CA VAL A 199 -16.35 10.38 -5.36
C VAL A 199 -15.78 9.08 -5.90
N ARG A 200 -16.59 8.33 -6.64
CA ARG A 200 -16.26 7.06 -7.28
C ARG A 200 -16.69 7.06 -8.75
N PRO A 201 -16.00 6.30 -9.62
CA PRO A 201 -16.46 6.10 -10.99
C PRO A 201 -17.91 5.62 -11.05
N GLY A 202 -18.72 6.27 -11.87
CA GLY A 202 -20.16 6.01 -12.00
C GLY A 202 -21.06 6.90 -11.14
N ASP A 203 -20.52 7.62 -10.16
CA ASP A 203 -21.30 8.56 -9.35
C ASP A 203 -21.93 9.65 -10.23
N GLU A 204 -23.19 9.95 -9.96
CA GLU A 204 -23.92 11.04 -10.60
C GLU A 204 -24.23 12.14 -9.59
N LEU A 205 -23.76 13.35 -9.86
CA LEU A 205 -23.82 14.46 -8.93
C LEU A 205 -24.06 15.78 -9.65
N GLU A 206 -24.74 16.70 -8.97
CA GLU A 206 -24.89 18.08 -9.43
C GLU A 206 -23.72 18.90 -8.87
N VAL A 207 -22.98 19.57 -9.75
CA VAL A 207 -21.79 20.33 -9.38
C VAL A 207 -21.83 21.74 -9.97
N GLU A 208 -21.29 22.70 -9.23
CA GLU A 208 -21.01 24.05 -9.71
C GLU A 208 -19.58 24.11 -10.26
N ILE A 209 -19.44 24.68 -11.45
CA ILE A 209 -18.15 24.93 -12.08
C ILE A 209 -17.58 26.23 -11.54
N THR A 210 -16.50 26.12 -10.78
CA THR A 210 -15.90 27.24 -10.04
C THR A 210 -14.73 27.88 -10.75
N ASP A 211 -14.08 27.15 -11.66
CA ASP A 211 -12.91 27.63 -12.42
C ASP A 211 -12.83 26.91 -13.78
N VAL A 212 -11.89 27.30 -14.63
CA VAL A 212 -11.61 26.64 -15.92
C VAL A 212 -10.12 26.35 -16.03
N GLY A 213 -9.79 25.10 -16.32
CA GLY A 213 -8.42 24.63 -16.52
C GLY A 213 -7.80 25.17 -17.81
N ASN A 214 -6.48 25.01 -17.93
CA ASN A 214 -5.72 25.53 -19.08
C ASN A 214 -6.12 24.93 -20.43
N GLU A 215 -6.71 23.74 -20.44
CA GLU A 215 -7.19 23.04 -21.64
C GLU A 215 -8.65 23.39 -21.99
N GLY A 216 -9.32 24.24 -21.19
CA GLY A 216 -10.69 24.68 -21.39
C GLY A 216 -11.75 23.85 -20.67
N ASP A 217 -11.34 22.84 -19.89
CA ASP A 217 -12.26 22.05 -19.07
C ASP A 217 -12.69 22.84 -17.83
N GLY A 218 -13.98 22.78 -17.48
CA GLY A 218 -14.47 23.37 -16.24
C GLY A 218 -14.01 22.57 -15.02
N ILE A 219 -13.81 23.25 -13.90
CA ILE A 219 -13.33 22.65 -12.65
C ILE A 219 -14.43 22.79 -11.59
N ALA A 220 -14.95 21.64 -11.17
CA ALA A 220 -15.80 21.51 -9.99
C ALA A 220 -14.97 21.07 -8.77
N SER A 221 -15.44 21.42 -7.57
CA SER A 221 -14.90 20.91 -6.32
C SER A 221 -15.99 20.18 -5.53
N VAL A 222 -15.70 18.94 -5.12
CA VAL A 222 -16.57 18.10 -4.30
C VAL A 222 -15.79 17.76 -3.03
N ASP A 223 -16.16 18.36 -1.90
CA ASP A 223 -15.45 18.21 -0.62
C ASP A 223 -13.93 18.44 -0.72
N GLY A 224 -13.52 19.41 -1.55
CA GLY A 224 -12.10 19.74 -1.80
C GLY A 224 -11.45 18.90 -2.91
N TYR A 225 -12.08 17.83 -3.38
CA TYR A 225 -11.60 17.04 -4.50
C TYR A 225 -11.97 17.68 -5.84
N ARG A 226 -11.01 17.77 -6.76
CA ARG A 226 -11.20 18.47 -8.05
C ARG A 226 -11.72 17.53 -9.12
N LEU A 227 -12.78 17.94 -9.81
CA LEU A 227 -13.32 17.25 -10.98
C LEU A 227 -13.19 18.12 -12.22
N PHE A 228 -12.55 17.58 -13.25
CA PHE A 228 -12.50 18.19 -14.57
C PHE A 228 -13.72 17.76 -15.38
N VAL A 229 -14.46 18.75 -15.88
CA VAL A 229 -15.71 18.59 -16.62
C VAL A 229 -15.54 19.23 -18.00
N PRO A 230 -15.44 18.44 -19.08
CA PRO A 230 -15.28 18.99 -20.42
C PRO A 230 -16.44 19.88 -20.85
N ALA A 231 -16.12 20.89 -21.67
CA ALA A 231 -17.08 21.83 -22.25
C ALA A 231 -17.99 22.52 -21.22
N ALA A 232 -17.39 22.91 -20.08
CA ALA A 232 -18.07 23.53 -18.96
C ALA A 232 -17.47 24.88 -18.60
N GLU A 233 -18.31 25.88 -18.35
CA GLU A 233 -17.89 27.26 -18.08
C GLU A 233 -18.12 27.65 -16.62
N THR A 234 -17.33 28.59 -16.10
CA THR A 234 -17.48 29.10 -14.73
C THR A 234 -18.90 29.63 -14.49
N GLY A 235 -19.51 29.18 -13.39
CA GLY A 235 -20.87 29.53 -12.99
C GLY A 235 -21.94 28.55 -13.50
N ASP A 236 -21.57 27.58 -14.35
CA ASP A 236 -22.47 26.50 -14.73
C ASP A 236 -22.78 25.60 -13.53
N VAL A 237 -24.06 25.22 -13.37
CA VAL A 237 -24.48 24.15 -12.48
C VAL A 237 -24.96 23.00 -13.36
N VAL A 238 -24.24 21.87 -13.31
CA VAL A 238 -24.48 20.73 -14.21
C VAL A 238 -24.54 19.42 -13.44
N THR A 239 -25.37 18.50 -13.94
CA THR A 239 -25.30 17.11 -13.51
C THR A 239 -24.19 16.42 -14.29
N VAL A 240 -23.28 15.74 -13.59
CA VAL A 240 -22.17 15.01 -14.18
C VAL A 240 -22.16 13.57 -13.71
N ARG A 241 -21.61 12.67 -14.53
CA ARG A 241 -21.20 11.32 -14.14
C ARG A 241 -19.69 11.25 -14.05
N VAL A 242 -19.14 10.79 -12.93
CA VAL A 242 -17.70 10.57 -12.75
C VAL A 242 -17.26 9.40 -13.63
N GLU A 243 -16.20 9.59 -14.41
CA GLU A 243 -15.66 8.55 -15.30
C GLU A 243 -14.40 7.90 -14.74
N ASP A 244 -13.52 8.70 -14.14
CA ASP A 244 -12.21 8.26 -13.66
C ASP A 244 -11.79 9.08 -12.44
N VAL A 245 -11.10 8.43 -11.52
CA VAL A 245 -10.66 8.98 -10.24
C VAL A 245 -9.16 8.74 -10.12
N LYS A 246 -8.39 9.81 -9.96
CA LYS A 246 -6.96 9.77 -9.61
C LYS A 246 -6.81 10.22 -8.15
N PRO A 247 -5.66 10.02 -7.51
CA PRO A 247 -5.50 10.40 -6.10
C PRO A 247 -5.92 11.84 -5.80
N ASN A 248 -5.55 12.80 -6.66
CA ASN A 248 -5.71 14.23 -6.39
C ASN A 248 -6.74 14.96 -7.29
N PHE A 249 -7.36 14.27 -8.24
CA PHE A 249 -8.34 14.82 -9.18
C PHE A 249 -9.06 13.72 -9.96
N GLY A 250 -10.27 13.99 -10.45
CA GLY A 250 -11.02 13.08 -11.31
C GLY A 250 -11.54 13.75 -12.57
N PHE A 251 -12.12 12.94 -13.43
CA PHE A 251 -12.78 13.37 -14.66
C PHE A 251 -14.25 12.99 -14.59
N ALA A 252 -15.10 13.89 -15.06
CA ALA A 252 -16.53 13.66 -15.12
C ALA A 252 -17.12 14.21 -16.42
N GLN A 253 -18.15 13.56 -16.94
CA GLN A 253 -18.88 14.03 -18.11
C GLN A 253 -20.24 14.59 -17.73
N ARG A 254 -20.64 15.67 -18.40
CA ARG A 254 -22.00 16.19 -18.30
C ARG A 254 -22.99 15.12 -18.77
N ILE A 255 -24.08 14.96 -18.01
CA ILE A 255 -25.22 14.15 -18.42
C ILE A 255 -26.46 15.02 -18.47
N ASP A 256 -27.17 14.94 -19.60
CA ASP A 256 -28.46 15.60 -19.75
C ASP A 256 -29.52 14.78 -19.00
N ARG A 257 -30.31 15.43 -18.13
CA ARG A 257 -31.52 14.82 -17.58
C ARG A 257 -32.66 15.01 -18.58
N ASP A 258 -33.08 13.92 -19.22
CA ASP A 258 -34.32 13.83 -20.02
C ASP A 258 -35.57 14.20 -19.19
#